data_AF-A0A3B0S246-F1
#
_entry.id   AF-A0A3B0S246-F1
#
_cell.length_a   1.000
_cell.length_b   1.000
_cell.length_c   1.000
_cell.angle_alpha   90.00
_cell.angle_beta   90.00
_cell.angle_gamma   90.00
#
_symmetry.space_group_name_H-M   'P 1'
#
loop_
_entity.id
_entity.type
_entity.pdbx_description
1 polymer ?
#
loop_
_entity_poly.entity_id
_entity_poly.type
_entity_poly.pdbx_seq_one_letter_code
_entity_poly.pdbx_strand_id
1 'polypeptide(L)'
;MFTGEWQGDILYGRNDAVGGHYVLGWSTDPQSASAAHQTAPRDQVLLWHMNYHPDGGQLFFPLENKPFIVPVAMPGDDLKPDDIIALWCDGAQGLYIHPNIWHEGIFPVEDSQRFLDRQGRVHARVSCDIGAEFGVYLSCPLKL
;
A
#
# COMPACT_ATOMS: atom_id res chain seq x y z
N MET A 1 -8.48 12.41 1.30
CA MET A 1 -8.97 11.38 0.36
C MET A 1 -7.76 10.64 -0.13
N PHE A 2 -7.82 9.33 -0.20
CA PHE A 2 -6.76 8.52 -0.78
C PHE A 2 -7.29 7.84 -2.05
N THR A 3 -6.47 7.77 -3.09
CA THR A 3 -6.80 7.07 -4.34
C THR A 3 -5.68 6.11 -4.67
N GLY A 4 -6.02 4.84 -4.89
CA GLY A 4 -5.14 3.88 -5.55
C GLY A 4 -5.53 3.80 -7.03
N GLU A 5 -4.55 3.84 -7.92
CA GLU A 5 -4.78 3.77 -9.36
C GLU A 5 -3.62 3.05 -10.06
N TRP A 6 -3.97 2.05 -10.87
CA TRP A 6 -3.03 1.37 -11.73
C TRP A 6 -2.82 2.13 -13.04
N GLN A 7 -1.56 2.37 -13.41
CA GLN A 7 -1.17 2.88 -14.73
C GLN A 7 -0.18 1.90 -15.35
N GLY A 8 -0.63 1.19 -16.38
CA GLY A 8 0.09 0.02 -16.91
C GLY A 8 0.33 -1.03 -15.81
N ASP A 9 1.60 -1.25 -15.47
CA ASP A 9 2.07 -2.19 -14.45
C ASP A 9 2.38 -1.54 -13.10
N ILE A 10 2.22 -0.22 -12.97
CA ILE A 10 2.60 0.52 -11.76
C ILE A 10 1.35 0.89 -10.98
N LEU A 11 1.34 0.57 -9.69
CA LEU A 11 0.30 1.04 -8.78
C LEU A 11 0.73 2.36 -8.14
N TYR A 12 -0.07 3.40 -8.36
CA TYR A 12 0.12 4.72 -7.77
C TYR A 12 -0.85 4.97 -6.62
N GLY A 13 -0.37 5.68 -5.60
CA GLY A 13 -1.14 6.18 -4.48
C GLY A 13 -1.14 7.70 -4.49
N ARG A 14 -2.33 8.32 -4.43
CA ARG A 14 -2.48 9.76 -4.22
C ARG A 14 -3.14 10.04 -2.87
N ASN A 15 -2.47 10.82 -2.04
CA ASN A 15 -2.97 11.22 -0.73
C ASN A 15 -3.23 12.73 -0.70
N ASP A 16 -4.49 13.11 -0.88
CA ASP A 16 -4.91 14.51 -0.94
C ASP A 16 -4.74 15.23 0.40
N ALA A 17 -4.66 14.52 1.53
CA ALA A 17 -4.50 15.14 2.85
C ALA A 17 -3.10 15.72 3.08
N VAL A 18 -2.09 15.24 2.34
CA VAL A 18 -0.70 15.74 2.40
C VAL A 18 -0.16 16.16 1.03
N GLY A 19 -0.99 16.14 -0.02
CA GLY A 19 -0.57 16.42 -1.40
C GLY A 19 0.42 15.39 -1.96
N GLY A 20 0.38 14.16 -1.43
CA GLY A 20 1.32 13.09 -1.75
C GLY A 20 0.97 12.35 -3.04
N HIS A 21 1.99 11.96 -3.80
CA HIS A 21 1.86 11.09 -4.97
C HIS A 21 3.02 10.11 -4.99
N TYR A 22 2.72 8.81 -4.92
CA TYR A 22 3.67 7.77 -4.60
C TYR A 22 3.51 6.56 -5.53
N VAL A 23 4.61 5.83 -5.76
CA VAL A 23 4.55 4.46 -6.28
C VAL A 23 4.36 3.52 -5.10
N LEU A 24 3.26 2.76 -5.10
CA LEU A 24 2.95 1.77 -4.07
C LEU A 24 3.55 0.40 -4.39
N GLY A 25 3.72 0.09 -5.68
CA GLY A 25 4.35 -1.14 -6.13
C GLY A 25 4.07 -1.43 -7.59
N TRP A 26 4.32 -2.67 -8.01
CA TRP A 26 4.24 -3.10 -9.41
C TRP A 26 3.56 -4.46 -9.55
N SER A 27 2.92 -4.73 -10.69
CA SER A 27 2.40 -6.08 -11.01
C SER A 27 3.48 -7.06 -11.48
N THR A 28 4.62 -6.54 -11.93
CA THR A 28 5.76 -7.27 -12.49
C THR A 28 7.08 -6.67 -11.99
N ASP A 29 8.23 -7.26 -12.36
CA ASP A 29 9.56 -6.74 -12.04
C ASP A 29 9.67 -5.24 -12.40
N PRO A 30 10.00 -4.37 -11.45
CA PRO A 30 10.08 -2.91 -11.67
C PRO A 30 11.06 -2.50 -12.77
N GLN A 31 12.06 -3.32 -13.10
CA GLN A 31 12.99 -3.07 -14.22
C GLN A 31 12.34 -3.26 -15.59
N SER A 32 11.23 -4.00 -15.66
CA SER A 32 10.47 -4.30 -16.88
C SER A 32 9.09 -3.63 -16.93
N ALA A 33 8.65 -3.06 -15.81
CA ALA A 33 7.33 -2.47 -15.68
C ALA A 33 7.13 -1.26 -16.60
N SER A 34 5.93 -1.15 -17.17
CA SER A 34 5.56 -0.02 -18.02
C SER A 34 4.43 0.78 -17.39
N ALA A 35 4.55 2.11 -17.34
CA ALA A 35 3.43 2.99 -16.97
C ALA A 35 2.40 3.13 -18.11
N ALA A 36 2.80 2.87 -19.36
CA ALA A 36 1.97 3.11 -20.54
C ALA A 36 1.02 1.95 -20.87
N HIS A 37 1.47 0.72 -20.60
CA HIS A 37 0.76 -0.50 -20.96
C HIS A 37 0.88 -1.52 -19.85
N GLN A 38 -0.19 -2.27 -19.61
CA GLN A 38 -0.13 -3.44 -18.74
C GLN A 38 0.56 -4.57 -19.52
N THR A 39 1.71 -5.03 -19.02
CA THR A 39 2.51 -6.09 -19.63
C THR A 39 2.34 -7.44 -18.94
N ALA A 40 1.80 -7.44 -17.71
CA ALA A 40 1.51 -8.65 -16.93
C ALA A 40 0.12 -8.59 -16.26
N PRO A 41 -0.49 -9.74 -15.92
CA PRO A 41 -1.71 -9.77 -15.10
C PRO A 41 -1.53 -9.04 -13.75
N ARG A 42 -2.56 -8.31 -13.29
CA ARG A 42 -2.58 -7.66 -11.98
C ARG A 42 -2.99 -8.65 -10.89
N ASP A 43 -2.15 -9.67 -10.71
CA ASP A 43 -2.39 -10.76 -9.78
C ASP A 43 -1.72 -10.53 -8.42
N GLN A 44 -0.81 -9.55 -8.35
CA GLN A 44 -0.02 -9.20 -7.18
C GLN A 44 0.40 -7.73 -7.21
N VAL A 45 0.80 -7.21 -6.06
CA VAL A 45 1.65 -6.03 -5.94
C VAL A 45 3.00 -6.47 -5.39
N LEU A 46 4.08 -6.15 -6.10
CA LEU A 46 5.44 -6.24 -5.58
C LEU A 46 5.68 -5.03 -4.68
N LEU A 47 5.58 -5.29 -3.38
CA LEU A 47 5.81 -4.36 -2.29
C LEU A 47 7.31 -4.07 -2.14
N TRP A 48 7.66 -2.80 -2.05
CA TRP A 48 9.03 -2.33 -1.90
C TRP A 48 9.25 -1.41 -0.70
N HIS A 49 8.19 -0.84 -0.14
CA HIS A 49 8.30 0.14 0.93
C HIS A 49 7.24 -0.14 1.98
N MET A 50 7.62 0.03 3.24
CA MET A 50 6.73 0.02 4.40
C MET A 50 7.04 1.25 5.23
N ASN A 51 6.05 1.74 5.97
CA ASN A 51 6.24 2.83 6.90
C ASN A 51 5.30 2.72 8.10
N TYR A 52 5.58 3.47 9.16
CA TYR A 52 4.61 3.68 10.22
C TYR A 52 4.55 5.15 10.63
N HIS A 53 3.42 5.51 11.23
CA HIS A 53 3.14 6.85 11.71
C HIS A 53 3.17 6.89 13.25
N PRO A 54 4.17 7.55 13.88
CA PRO A 54 4.20 7.71 15.33
C PRO A 54 3.27 8.82 15.83
N ASP A 55 2.89 9.78 14.98
CA ASP A 55 2.08 10.94 15.36
C ASP A 55 0.57 10.65 15.41
N GLY A 56 0.12 9.55 14.81
CA GLY A 56 -1.28 9.15 14.80
C GLY A 56 -1.53 7.93 13.93
N GLY A 57 -2.71 7.31 14.12
CA GLY A 57 -3.17 6.24 13.24
C GLY A 57 -3.70 6.77 11.91
N GLN A 58 -3.98 5.86 10.99
CA GLN A 58 -4.56 6.17 9.69
C GLN A 58 -5.79 5.31 9.42
N LEU A 59 -6.87 5.95 9.01
CA LEU A 59 -8.13 5.32 8.60
C LEU A 59 -8.22 5.37 7.09
N PHE A 60 -8.58 4.23 6.50
CA PHE A 60 -9.09 4.16 5.14
C PHE A 60 -10.45 3.48 5.14
N PHE A 61 -11.45 4.15 4.59
CA PHE A 61 -12.78 3.57 4.40
C PHE A 61 -13.10 3.54 2.90
N PRO A 62 -13.38 2.37 2.30
CA PRO A 62 -13.64 2.26 0.86
C PRO A 62 -14.93 3.00 0.49
N LEU A 63 -14.91 3.78 -0.60
CA LEU A 63 -16.10 4.52 -1.04
C LEU A 63 -16.94 3.75 -2.06
N GLU A 64 -16.35 2.79 -2.74
CA GLU A 64 -17.00 2.01 -3.81
C GLU A 64 -17.32 0.55 -3.41
N ASN A 65 -17.12 0.15 -2.15
CA ASN A 65 -17.28 -1.23 -1.67
C ASN A 65 -16.56 -2.28 -2.54
N LYS A 66 -15.36 -1.94 -3.02
CA LYS A 66 -14.50 -2.83 -3.81
C LYS A 66 -13.42 -3.46 -2.92
N PRO A 67 -12.95 -4.68 -3.24
CA PRO A 67 -11.92 -5.34 -2.46
C PRO A 67 -10.56 -4.66 -2.61
N PHE A 68 -9.78 -4.72 -1.55
CA PHE A 68 -8.44 -4.16 -1.46
C PHE A 68 -7.58 -4.97 -0.49
N ILE A 69 -6.26 -4.84 -0.62
CA ILE A 69 -5.31 -5.43 0.33
C ILE A 69 -4.48 -4.35 1.01
N VAL A 70 -4.02 -4.64 2.22
CA VAL A 70 -3.12 -3.76 2.98
C VAL A 70 -2.00 -4.59 3.59
N PRO A 71 -0.74 -4.39 3.20
CA PRO A 71 0.39 -5.02 3.88
C PRO A 71 0.58 -4.37 5.24
N VAL A 72 0.80 -5.19 6.28
CA VAL A 72 1.01 -4.74 7.65
C VAL A 72 2.04 -5.60 8.37
N ALA A 73 2.69 -5.02 9.38
CA ALA A 73 3.49 -5.74 10.37
C ALA A 73 3.37 -5.08 11.76
N MET A 74 3.67 -5.85 12.80
CA MET A 74 3.58 -5.39 14.19
C MET A 74 4.59 -4.28 14.49
N PRO A 75 4.33 -3.39 15.47
CA PRO A 75 5.24 -2.29 15.80
C PRO A 75 6.60 -2.78 16.31
N GLY A 76 7.65 -2.01 16.01
CA GLY A 76 9.02 -2.25 16.49
C GLY A 76 10.07 -1.86 15.45
N ASP A 77 11.31 -1.67 15.87
CA ASP A 77 12.38 -1.14 15.00
C ASP A 77 13.07 -2.23 14.15
N ASP A 78 12.90 -3.52 14.49
CA ASP A 78 13.51 -4.68 13.82
C ASP A 78 12.51 -5.35 12.86
N LEU A 79 11.99 -4.59 11.89
CA LEU A 79 11.08 -5.11 10.87
C LEU A 79 11.80 -6.19 10.04
N LYS A 80 11.19 -7.37 9.91
CA LYS A 80 11.68 -8.43 9.02
C LYS A 80 10.68 -8.70 7.92
N PRO A 81 11.14 -9.04 6.70
CA PRO A 81 10.24 -9.42 5.60
C PRO A 81 9.24 -10.53 5.97
N ASP A 82 9.67 -11.52 6.76
CA ASP A 82 8.83 -12.65 7.19
C ASP A 82 7.71 -12.27 8.17
N ASP A 83 7.79 -11.10 8.80
CA ASP A 83 6.77 -10.60 9.73
C ASP A 83 5.64 -9.85 9.00
N ILE A 84 5.81 -9.58 7.70
CA ILE A 84 4.86 -8.82 6.89
C ILE A 84 3.76 -9.75 6.37
N ILE A 85 2.51 -9.38 6.65
CA ILE A 85 1.32 -10.05 6.13
C ILE A 85 0.50 -9.09 5.27
N ALA A 86 -0.31 -9.62 4.35
CA ALA A 86 -1.28 -8.83 3.61
C ALA A 86 -2.70 -9.12 4.14
N LEU A 87 -3.38 -8.09 4.65
CA LEU A 87 -4.78 -8.19 5.04
C LEU A 87 -5.65 -8.07 3.79
N TRP A 88 -6.54 -9.03 3.58
CA TRP A 88 -7.60 -8.94 2.57
C TRP A 88 -8.83 -8.25 3.14
N CYS A 89 -9.32 -7.22 2.48
CA CYS A 89 -10.57 -6.55 2.81
C CYS A 89 -11.52 -6.68 1.62
N ASP A 90 -12.71 -7.23 1.84
CA ASP A 90 -13.73 -7.42 0.79
C ASP A 90 -14.41 -6.11 0.34
N GLY A 91 -14.12 -5.00 1.02
CA GLY A 91 -14.67 -3.68 0.75
C GLY A 91 -15.89 -3.31 1.59
N ALA A 92 -16.42 -4.21 2.43
CA ALA A 92 -17.59 -3.94 3.25
C ALA A 92 -17.30 -3.07 4.49
N GLN A 93 -16.02 -2.97 4.88
CA GLN A 93 -15.58 -2.27 6.09
C GLN A 93 -14.35 -1.42 5.78
N GLY A 94 -14.15 -0.38 6.59
CA GLY A 94 -12.90 0.38 6.62
C GLY A 94 -11.86 -0.26 7.53
N LEU A 95 -10.60 0.07 7.29
CA LEU A 95 -9.46 -0.32 8.10
C LEU A 95 -8.93 0.90 8.86
N TYR A 96 -8.86 0.79 10.18
CA TYR A 96 -8.14 1.74 11.02
C TYR A 96 -6.83 1.12 11.50
N ILE A 97 -5.72 1.74 11.12
CA ILE A 97 -4.36 1.33 11.46
C ILE A 97 -3.91 2.19 12.63
N HIS A 98 -3.56 1.54 13.74
CA HIS A 98 -3.08 2.23 14.94
C HIS A 98 -1.69 2.86 14.72
N PRO A 99 -1.32 3.90 15.50
CA PRO A 99 0.03 4.43 15.47
C PRO A 99 1.09 3.34 15.65
N ASN A 100 2.25 3.52 15.02
CA ASN A 100 3.41 2.61 15.04
C ASN A 100 3.22 1.24 14.37
N ILE A 101 2.05 0.89 13.85
CA ILE A 101 1.89 -0.30 13.01
C ILE A 101 2.58 -0.04 11.67
N TRP A 102 3.49 -0.93 11.26
CA TRP A 102 4.05 -0.89 9.92
C TRP A 102 2.97 -1.21 8.90
N HIS A 103 2.91 -0.42 7.85
CA HIS A 103 1.98 -0.60 6.74
C HIS A 103 2.48 0.11 5.48
N GLU A 104 1.78 -0.09 4.38
CA GLU A 104 1.85 0.77 3.21
C GLU A 104 0.46 1.37 2.94
N GLY A 105 0.37 2.28 1.97
CA GLY A 105 -0.88 2.65 1.34
C GLY A 105 -1.68 1.45 0.83
N ILE A 106 -2.94 1.70 0.51
CA ILE A 106 -3.88 0.63 0.16
C ILE A 106 -3.72 0.18 -1.29
N PHE A 107 -3.79 -1.13 -1.50
CA PHE A 107 -3.71 -1.74 -2.83
C PHE A 107 -5.10 -2.16 -3.31
N PRO A 108 -5.73 -1.39 -4.22
CA PRO A 108 -6.98 -1.81 -4.83
C PRO A 108 -6.76 -3.03 -5.72
N VAL A 109 -7.69 -3.98 -5.66
CA VAL A 109 -7.71 -5.15 -6.56
C VAL A 109 -8.16 -4.74 -7.97
N GLU A 110 -9.03 -3.74 -8.05
CA GLU A 110 -9.51 -3.15 -9.30
C GLU A 110 -8.56 -2.04 -9.81
N ASP A 111 -8.76 -1.60 -11.06
CA ASP A 111 -7.94 -0.57 -11.72
C ASP A 111 -7.79 0.73 -10.92
N SER A 112 -8.86 1.15 -10.23
CA SER A 112 -8.82 2.29 -9.33
C SER A 112 -9.92 2.23 -8.27
N GLN A 113 -9.60 2.77 -7.09
CA GLN A 113 -10.51 2.89 -5.96
C GLN A 113 -10.18 4.11 -5.11
N ARG A 114 -11.22 4.70 -4.50
CA ARG A 114 -11.08 5.85 -3.60
C ARG A 114 -11.47 5.46 -2.18
N PHE A 115 -10.79 6.11 -1.25
CA PHE A 115 -10.93 5.86 0.18
C PHE A 115 -11.09 7.16 0.93
N LEU A 116 -12.10 7.22 1.80
CA LEU A 116 -12.12 8.22 2.84
C LEU A 116 -10.89 8.00 3.73
N ASP A 117 -9.95 8.92 3.62
CA ASP A 117 -8.71 8.92 4.38
C ASP A 117 -8.78 9.90 5.55
N ARG A 118 -8.35 9.46 6.74
CA ARG A 118 -8.11 10.30 7.93
C ARG A 118 -6.80 9.88 8.57
N GLN A 119 -5.95 10.85 8.88
CA GLN A 119 -4.63 10.61 9.45
C GLN A 119 -4.17 11.78 10.33
N GLY A 120 -3.03 11.60 10.99
CA GLY A 120 -2.34 12.65 11.73
C GLY A 120 -2.05 13.87 10.84
N ARG A 121 -2.15 15.07 11.41
CA ARG A 121 -1.90 16.33 10.69
C ARG A 121 -0.45 16.48 10.25
N VAL A 122 0.48 15.95 11.05
CA VAL A 122 1.92 16.09 10.79
C VAL A 122 2.36 15.07 9.75
N HIS A 123 1.76 13.87 9.75
CA HIS A 123 2.13 12.77 8.86
C HIS A 123 3.62 12.44 9.03
N ALA A 124 4.05 12.39 10.29
CA ALA A 124 5.39 11.93 10.61
C ALA A 124 5.48 10.47 10.22
N ARG A 125 6.61 10.04 9.64
CA ARG A 125 6.79 8.64 9.30
C ARG A 125 8.22 8.18 9.50
N VAL A 126 8.35 6.92 9.86
CA VAL A 126 9.58 6.14 9.71
C VAL A 126 9.33 5.18 8.56
N SER A 127 10.29 5.12 7.64
CA SER A 127 10.19 4.38 6.39
C SER A 127 11.25 3.28 6.34
N CYS A 128 10.89 2.18 5.71
CA CYS A 128 11.77 1.07 5.37
C CYS A 128 11.65 0.81 3.86
N ASP A 129 12.78 0.83 3.16
CA ASP A 129 12.87 0.43 1.75
C ASP A 129 13.29 -1.04 1.72
N ILE A 130 12.31 -1.93 1.53
CA ILE A 130 12.49 -3.38 1.57
C ILE A 130 13.50 -3.84 0.51
N GLY A 131 13.46 -3.21 -0.67
CA GLY A 131 14.35 -3.51 -1.78
C GLY A 131 15.80 -3.14 -1.45
N ALA A 132 16.02 -1.95 -0.89
CA ALA A 132 17.36 -1.48 -0.54
C ALA A 132 17.92 -2.15 0.72
N GLU A 133 17.10 -2.42 1.73
CA GLU A 133 17.52 -2.92 3.04
C GLU A 133 17.64 -4.45 3.08
N PHE A 134 16.80 -5.18 2.34
CA PHE A 134 16.78 -6.65 2.34
C PHE A 134 17.08 -7.29 0.99
N GLY A 135 17.17 -6.50 -0.10
CA GLY A 135 17.50 -7.01 -1.43
C GLY A 135 16.36 -7.80 -2.09
N VAL A 136 15.11 -7.62 -1.65
CA VAL A 136 13.94 -8.35 -2.14
C VAL A 136 12.74 -7.43 -2.37
N TYR A 137 11.80 -7.86 -3.21
CA TYR A 137 10.44 -7.35 -3.23
C TYR A 137 9.49 -8.43 -2.72
N LEU A 138 8.49 -8.03 -1.95
CA LEU A 138 7.50 -8.97 -1.41
C LEU A 138 6.27 -9.02 -2.31
N SER A 139 5.87 -10.21 -2.72
CA SER A 139 4.61 -10.39 -3.45
C SER A 139 3.44 -10.31 -2.48
N CYS A 140 2.56 -9.33 -2.69
CA CYS A 140 1.24 -9.24 -2.05
C CYS A 140 0.15 -9.66 -3.05
N PRO A 141 -0.38 -10.89 -2.98
CA PRO A 141 -1.36 -11.38 -3.95
C PRO A 141 -2.68 -10.59 -3.90
N LEU A 142 -3.23 -10.28 -5.08
CA LEU A 142 -4.52 -9.60 -5.25
C LEU A 142 -5.69 -10.57 -5.46
N LYS A 143 -5.47 -11.85 -5.19
CA LYS A 143 -6.48 -12.91 -5.25
C LYS A 143 -6.41 -13.76 -3.98
N LEU A 144 -7.58 -14.20 -3.51
CA LEU A 144 -7.70 -15.23 -2.46
C LEU A 144 -7.54 -16.64 -3.04
#